data_AF-A0A7K6KTZ7-F1
#
_entry.id   AF-A0A7K6KTZ7-F1
#
_cell.length_a   1.000
_cell.length_b   1.000
_cell.length_c   1.000
_cell.angle_alpha   90.00
_cell.angle_beta   90.00
_cell.angle_gamma   90.00
#
_symmetry.space_group_name_H-M   'P 1'
#
loop_
_entity.id
_entity.type
_entity.pdbx_description
1 polymer ?
#
loop_
_entity_poly.entity_id
_entity_poly.type
_entity_poly.pdbx_seq_one_letter_code
_entity_poly.pdbx_strand_id
1 'polypeptide(L)'
;VHLIPVNPVREDGLNPKSRKRIMPDLLTEPPAIDPVYEAHVYCNIPTIAERSMEGHAPHYFKLVSVQVLIRHGDRYPLYAIPKTKRPDIDCMLVPSRKPSHPQLEAFIKHMSKGSAAQMDGSLSSLPRFPSHSLCEMGELTQTGVVQHLRNGQLLREIYINKHKLLPGDWTAKQLYLETTGKSRTLQSALAMLYTFLPDFDWKKITMRHQWSTIFCSGSCDCPMRNHYLEEEQRRQYSLRVKNNDLEKIYVDMAKIVGIPTRQLRASNPIDSLLCYFCHNVSFPCTKTGCIGMEHFKVIKRHQLEDERERQEKKLYFLYALLATHPLLNQTVNRLQRIAEGKKEEVFVLYSAHDVTLSPVLSALGITEARFPRFAARLVFELWQDGKRPKEHFIRILYNGADVTFQTSFCKDHYKRSSKPMCPLEKFVNFVKRDMFLIFNSTSYYDACRRRAL
;
A
#
# COMPACT_ATOMS: atom_id res chain seq x y z
N VAL A 1 46.44 -40.49 -45.09
CA VAL A 1 45.53 -41.42 -45.79
C VAL A 1 44.17 -40.76 -45.85
N HIS A 2 43.80 -40.31 -47.05
CA HIS A 2 42.50 -39.77 -47.39
C HIS A 2 41.40 -40.81 -47.16
N LEU A 3 40.18 -40.37 -46.84
CA LEU A 3 38.98 -40.56 -47.66
C LEU A 3 37.76 -39.91 -46.96
N ILE A 4 37.20 -38.91 -47.63
CA ILE A 4 35.78 -38.47 -47.64
C ILE A 4 35.28 -38.97 -49.02
N PRO A 5 34.03 -39.43 -49.30
CA PRO A 5 32.70 -38.83 -49.01
C PRO A 5 31.61 -39.90 -48.66
N VAL A 6 30.31 -39.67 -48.42
CA VAL A 6 29.27 -38.97 -49.21
C VAL A 6 28.01 -38.80 -48.32
N ASN A 7 27.40 -37.61 -48.34
CA ASN A 7 25.99 -37.39 -47.98
C ASN A 7 25.14 -37.36 -49.26
N PRO A 8 23.85 -37.68 -49.16
CA PRO A 8 22.83 -36.85 -49.78
C PRO A 8 21.80 -36.32 -48.77
N VAL A 9 21.32 -35.13 -49.12
CA VAL A 9 20.47 -34.17 -48.41
C VAL A 9 18.98 -34.53 -48.53
N ARG A 10 18.17 -34.24 -47.50
CA ARG A 10 16.97 -33.34 -47.53
C ARG A 10 16.22 -33.30 -46.18
N GLU A 11 16.16 -32.10 -45.57
CA GLU A 11 14.98 -31.28 -45.20
C GLU A 11 14.18 -31.83 -43.99
N ASP A 12 14.00 -31.15 -42.85
CA ASP A 12 13.56 -29.76 -42.67
C ASP A 12 13.93 -29.12 -41.31
N GLY A 13 14.23 -27.82 -41.36
CA GLY A 13 13.78 -26.73 -40.46
C GLY A 13 13.79 -26.88 -38.93
N LEU A 14 14.66 -26.11 -38.25
CA LEU A 14 14.32 -24.89 -37.48
C LEU A 14 15.40 -24.52 -36.43
N ASN A 15 15.69 -23.22 -36.38
CA ASN A 15 16.66 -22.49 -35.56
C ASN A 15 16.63 -22.76 -34.03
N PRO A 16 17.77 -22.59 -33.31
CA PRO A 16 17.89 -22.92 -31.90
C PRO A 16 17.32 -21.79 -31.01
N LYS A 17 16.35 -22.14 -30.16
CA LYS A 17 15.86 -21.26 -29.10
C LYS A 17 16.90 -21.09 -28.01
N SER A 18 17.24 -19.81 -27.76
CA SER A 18 17.84 -19.26 -26.55
C SER A 18 17.46 -20.05 -25.29
N ARG A 19 18.48 -20.60 -24.62
CA ARG A 19 18.37 -21.19 -23.28
C ARG A 19 17.92 -20.12 -22.29
N LYS A 20 16.62 -20.09 -21.98
CA LYS A 20 16.10 -19.40 -20.80
C LYS A 20 16.81 -19.96 -19.56
N ARG A 21 17.63 -19.14 -18.90
CA ARG A 21 18.01 -19.36 -17.50
C ARG A 21 16.73 -19.26 -16.67
N ILE A 22 16.13 -20.40 -16.37
CA ILE A 22 15.10 -20.52 -15.35
C ILE A 22 15.86 -20.48 -14.02
N MET A 23 15.90 -19.31 -13.39
CA MET A 23 16.21 -19.24 -11.97
C MET A 23 14.92 -19.59 -11.19
N PRO A 24 15.00 -20.36 -10.10
CA PRO A 24 13.82 -20.75 -9.33
C PRO A 24 13.17 -19.49 -8.73
N ASP A 25 11.90 -19.28 -9.05
CA ASP A 25 11.05 -18.28 -8.40
C ASP A 25 10.81 -18.76 -6.97
N LEU A 26 11.28 -18.01 -5.97
CA LEU A 26 10.98 -18.29 -4.58
C LEU A 26 9.52 -17.93 -4.35
N LEU A 27 8.66 -18.96 -4.45
CA LEU A 27 7.20 -18.98 -4.27
C LEU A 27 6.41 -18.84 -5.57
N THR A 28 6.23 -19.94 -6.30
CA THR A 28 5.03 -20.09 -7.13
C THR A 28 3.81 -19.90 -6.23
N GLU A 29 2.92 -18.96 -6.57
CA GLU A 29 1.67 -18.74 -5.84
C GLU A 29 0.97 -20.09 -5.62
N PRO A 30 0.55 -20.42 -4.38
CA PRO A 30 -0.09 -21.69 -4.11
C PRO A 30 -1.40 -21.78 -4.93
N PRO A 31 -1.79 -22.99 -5.36
CA PRO A 31 -3.00 -23.19 -6.17
C PRO A 31 -4.29 -22.87 -5.41
N ALA A 32 -4.22 -22.74 -4.09
CA ALA A 32 -5.31 -22.33 -3.22
C ALA A 32 -4.81 -21.28 -2.21
N ILE A 33 -5.76 -20.50 -1.67
CA ILE A 33 -5.49 -19.47 -0.66
C ILE A 33 -4.86 -20.14 0.59
N ASP A 34 -3.60 -19.78 0.89
CA ASP A 34 -2.86 -20.26 2.05
C ASP A 34 -2.64 -19.13 3.08
N PRO A 35 -3.17 -19.25 4.31
CA PRO A 35 -2.98 -18.27 5.38
C PRO A 35 -1.51 -17.90 5.66
N VAL A 36 -0.59 -18.86 5.56
CA VAL A 36 0.84 -18.64 5.84
C VAL A 36 1.50 -17.86 4.71
N TYR A 37 1.21 -18.25 3.46
CA TYR A 37 1.65 -17.50 2.28
C TYR A 37 1.15 -16.06 2.30
N GLU A 38 -0.14 -15.84 2.57
CA GLU A 38 -0.72 -14.48 2.67
C GLU A 38 -0.10 -13.67 3.81
N ALA A 39 0.29 -14.31 4.92
CA ALA A 39 1.02 -13.65 5.99
C ALA A 39 2.43 -13.22 5.55
N HIS A 40 3.16 -14.07 4.80
CA HIS A 40 4.47 -13.69 4.25
C HIS A 40 4.37 -12.50 3.28
N VAL A 41 3.38 -12.52 2.38
CA VAL A 41 3.11 -11.40 1.46
C VAL A 41 2.78 -10.12 2.24
N TYR A 42 1.98 -10.24 3.30
CA TYR A 42 1.65 -9.11 4.19
C TYR A 42 2.88 -8.50 4.88
N CYS A 43 3.78 -9.34 5.39
CA CYS A 43 4.99 -8.91 6.09
C CYS A 43 5.92 -8.10 5.19
N ASN A 44 5.95 -8.41 3.89
CA ASN A 44 6.74 -7.70 2.91
C ASN A 44 8.22 -7.54 3.32
N ILE A 45 8.85 -8.64 3.78
CA ILE A 45 10.22 -8.57 4.23
C ILE A 45 11.11 -8.18 3.05
N PRO A 46 11.96 -7.14 3.15
CA PRO A 46 12.74 -6.63 2.03
C PRO A 46 13.92 -7.56 1.71
N THR A 47 13.66 -8.71 1.12
CA THR A 47 14.66 -9.71 0.70
C THR A 47 14.84 -9.75 -0.81
N ILE A 48 13.79 -9.48 -1.58
CA ILE A 48 13.77 -9.58 -3.05
C ILE A 48 13.60 -8.18 -3.66
N ALA A 49 14.19 -7.96 -4.83
CA ALA A 49 13.93 -6.75 -5.62
C ALA A 49 12.53 -6.83 -6.25
N GLU A 50 11.70 -5.83 -6.01
CA GLU A 50 10.36 -5.77 -6.61
C GLU A 50 10.45 -5.47 -8.12
N ARG A 51 9.70 -6.20 -8.94
CA ARG A 51 9.48 -5.83 -10.33
C ARG A 51 8.45 -4.70 -10.37
N SER A 52 8.61 -3.71 -11.26
CA SER A 52 7.55 -2.73 -11.44
C SER A 52 7.38 -2.16 -12.85
N MET A 53 6.12 -1.81 -13.13
CA MET A 53 5.65 -1.16 -14.35
C MET A 53 5.58 0.38 -14.20
N GLU A 54 5.94 0.91 -13.03
CA GLU A 54 6.02 2.35 -12.79
C GLU A 54 6.93 3.00 -13.86
N GLY A 55 6.50 4.11 -14.44
CA GLY A 55 7.23 4.83 -15.48
C GLY A 55 7.39 4.12 -16.83
N HIS A 56 6.69 3.02 -17.10
CA HIS A 56 6.80 2.29 -18.38
C HIS A 56 5.72 2.69 -19.38
N ALA A 57 5.95 3.65 -20.27
CA ALA A 57 5.00 4.00 -21.33
C ALA A 57 5.69 3.94 -22.71
N PRO A 58 4.91 3.87 -23.82
CA PRO A 58 5.47 4.08 -25.15
C PRO A 58 6.26 5.40 -25.22
N HIS A 59 7.34 5.43 -26.01
CA HIS A 59 8.32 6.52 -26.06
C HIS A 59 7.74 7.91 -26.37
N TYR A 60 6.56 7.96 -27.01
CA TYR A 60 5.88 9.21 -27.33
C TYR A 60 5.02 9.75 -26.18
N PHE A 61 4.94 9.07 -25.03
CA PHE A 61 4.33 9.61 -23.82
C PHE A 61 5.36 10.24 -22.90
N LYS A 62 5.02 11.40 -22.35
CA LYS A 62 5.83 12.10 -21.35
C LYS A 62 5.15 12.04 -19.98
N LEU A 63 5.87 11.59 -18.97
CA LEU A 63 5.38 11.63 -17.59
C LEU A 63 5.40 13.08 -17.09
N VAL A 64 4.29 13.57 -16.55
CA VAL A 64 4.15 14.97 -16.11
C VAL A 64 3.74 15.13 -14.65
N SER A 65 3.19 14.11 -14.00
CA SER A 65 2.90 14.11 -12.56
C SER A 65 2.86 12.70 -11.99
N VAL A 66 3.20 12.58 -10.70
CA VAL A 66 3.07 11.35 -9.93
C VAL A 66 2.50 11.66 -8.55
N GLN A 67 1.46 10.94 -8.16
CA GLN A 67 0.93 10.95 -6.79
C GLN A 67 1.04 9.56 -6.18
N VAL A 68 1.66 9.45 -5.01
CA VAL A 68 1.93 8.20 -4.31
C VAL A 68 1.21 8.19 -2.97
N LEU A 69 0.38 7.17 -2.75
CA LEU A 69 -0.24 6.87 -1.46
C LEU A 69 0.40 5.61 -0.88
N ILE A 70 1.05 5.73 0.27
CA ILE A 70 1.72 4.62 0.95
C ILE A 70 1.01 4.22 2.23
N ARG A 71 0.98 2.91 2.52
CA ARG A 71 0.83 2.41 3.89
C ARG A 71 2.17 2.54 4.59
N HIS A 72 2.19 2.86 5.88
CA HIS A 72 3.42 2.77 6.68
C HIS A 72 4.07 1.37 6.60
N GLY A 73 5.35 1.30 6.93
CA GLY A 73 6.12 0.07 6.97
C GLY A 73 5.74 -0.85 8.15
N ASP A 74 6.48 -1.95 8.24
CA ASP A 74 6.45 -2.89 9.34
C ASP A 74 6.65 -2.20 10.70
N ARG A 75 5.93 -2.69 11.70
CA ARG A 75 5.79 -2.05 13.00
C ARG A 75 5.57 -3.06 14.11
N TYR A 76 5.90 -2.64 15.31
CA TYR A 76 5.47 -3.30 16.53
C TYR A 76 3.92 -3.34 16.60
N PRO A 77 3.31 -4.32 17.28
CA PRO A 77 1.86 -4.46 17.32
C PRO A 77 1.19 -3.26 17.98
N LEU A 78 -0.04 -2.98 17.58
CA LEU A 78 -0.96 -2.03 18.22
C LEU A 78 -1.69 -2.65 19.41
N TYR A 79 -1.88 -3.97 19.39
CA TYR A 79 -2.55 -4.70 20.47
C TYR A 79 -1.67 -5.83 21.00
N ALA A 80 -1.75 -6.10 22.30
CA ALA A 80 -1.02 -7.19 22.93
C ALA A 80 -2.00 -8.29 23.34
N ILE A 81 -1.55 -9.55 23.23
CA ILE A 81 -2.26 -10.66 23.84
C ILE A 81 -2.08 -10.56 25.36
N PRO A 82 -3.16 -10.50 26.16
CA PRO A 82 -3.03 -10.34 27.60
C PRO A 82 -2.27 -11.50 28.25
N LYS A 83 -1.56 -11.22 29.35
CA LYS A 83 -0.78 -12.20 30.13
C LYS A 83 0.33 -12.92 29.34
N THR A 84 0.71 -12.45 28.17
CA THR A 84 1.89 -12.94 27.45
C THR A 84 3.06 -11.96 27.58
N LYS A 85 4.28 -12.46 27.39
CA LYS A 85 5.43 -11.58 27.20
C LYS A 85 5.23 -10.74 25.93
N ARG A 86 5.83 -9.56 25.93
CA ARG A 86 5.95 -8.73 24.73
C ARG A 86 6.98 -9.36 23.78
N PRO A 87 6.78 -9.32 22.45
CA PRO A 87 7.80 -9.81 21.53
C PRO A 87 9.07 -8.98 21.69
N ASP A 88 10.21 -9.67 21.80
CA ASP A 88 11.53 -9.05 21.97
C ASP A 88 12.02 -8.53 20.62
N ILE A 89 11.57 -7.33 20.28
CA ILE A 89 11.91 -6.65 19.03
C ILE A 89 12.50 -5.29 19.41
N ASP A 90 13.64 -5.01 18.80
CA ASP A 90 14.39 -3.78 18.99
C ASP A 90 14.09 -2.80 17.84
N CYS A 91 13.57 -1.62 18.17
CA CYS A 91 13.20 -0.57 17.22
C CYS A 91 14.34 0.43 16.95
N MET A 92 15.49 0.30 17.59
CA MET A 92 16.67 1.12 17.32
C MET A 92 17.23 0.81 15.93
N LEU A 93 17.53 1.84 15.14
CA LEU A 93 18.12 1.66 13.82
C LEU A 93 19.62 1.36 13.92
N VAL A 94 20.01 0.18 13.44
CA VAL A 94 21.39 -0.31 13.44
C VAL A 94 21.78 -0.73 12.02
N PRO A 95 22.67 0.01 11.33
CA PRO A 95 23.05 -0.26 9.93
C PRO A 95 23.55 -1.69 9.66
N SER A 96 24.20 -2.33 10.62
CA SER A 96 24.70 -3.70 10.50
C SER A 96 23.61 -4.78 10.69
N ARG A 97 22.48 -4.46 11.36
CA ARG A 97 21.39 -5.40 11.62
C ARG A 97 20.57 -5.66 10.36
N LYS A 98 20.13 -6.90 10.12
CA LYS A 98 19.27 -7.24 8.98
C LYS A 98 17.78 -7.15 9.37
N PRO A 99 16.88 -6.75 8.45
CA PRO A 99 17.20 -6.20 7.13
C PRO A 99 17.86 -4.82 7.22
N SER A 100 18.70 -4.49 6.25
CA SER A 100 19.41 -3.20 6.17
C SER A 100 19.33 -2.63 4.75
N HIS A 101 19.65 -1.35 4.64
CA HIS A 101 19.76 -0.60 3.39
C HIS A 101 21.10 0.14 3.35
N PRO A 102 21.81 0.22 2.20
CA PRO A 102 23.09 0.94 2.11
C PRO A 102 23.04 2.40 2.57
N GLN A 103 21.89 3.05 2.38
CA GLN A 103 21.68 4.45 2.78
C GLN A 103 21.10 4.60 4.20
N LEU A 104 20.99 3.54 5.01
CA LEU A 104 20.37 3.60 6.34
C LEU A 104 21.17 4.51 7.31
N GLU A 105 22.50 4.42 7.31
CA GLU A 105 23.35 5.27 8.15
C GLU A 105 23.22 6.76 7.76
N ALA A 106 23.27 7.04 6.45
CA ALA A 106 23.12 8.39 5.92
C ALA A 106 21.72 8.96 6.23
N PHE A 107 20.68 8.13 6.17
CA PHE A 107 19.32 8.47 6.60
C PHE A 107 19.28 8.89 8.07
N ILE A 108 19.84 8.09 8.99
CA ILE A 108 19.87 8.40 10.43
C ILE A 108 20.57 9.75 10.66
N LYS A 109 21.75 9.93 10.04
CA LYS A 109 22.51 11.19 10.13
C LYS A 109 21.70 12.37 9.60
N HIS A 110 20.98 12.22 8.49
CA HIS A 110 20.17 13.28 7.91
C HIS A 110 18.96 13.63 8.79
N MET A 111 18.25 12.63 9.32
CA MET A 111 17.08 12.83 10.17
C MET A 111 17.42 13.51 11.50
N SER A 112 18.62 13.26 12.04
CA SER A 112 19.10 13.95 13.26
C SER A 112 19.23 15.47 13.08
N LYS A 113 19.41 15.97 11.85
CA LYS A 113 19.58 17.40 11.53
C LYS A 113 18.27 18.13 11.25
N GLY A 114 17.14 17.44 11.22
CA GLY A 114 15.86 17.95 10.68
C GLY A 114 15.12 19.00 11.52
N SER A 115 15.80 19.78 12.36
CA SER A 115 15.19 20.83 13.18
C SER A 115 14.58 21.97 12.35
N ALA A 116 14.97 22.12 11.09
CA ALA A 116 14.52 23.19 10.19
C ALA A 116 13.28 22.83 9.32
N ALA A 117 12.72 21.62 9.46
CA ALA A 117 11.53 21.21 8.70
C ALA A 117 10.29 22.00 9.11
N GLN A 118 9.45 22.42 8.15
CA GLN A 118 8.12 22.94 8.46
C GLN A 118 7.15 21.77 8.61
N MET A 119 6.71 21.50 9.85
CA MET A 119 5.76 20.44 10.15
C MET A 119 4.52 21.02 10.81
N ASP A 120 3.34 20.69 10.29
CA ASP A 120 2.09 21.19 10.83
C ASP A 120 1.81 20.64 12.24
N GLY A 121 1.46 21.53 13.17
CA GLY A 121 0.88 21.20 14.48
C GLY A 121 1.60 20.07 15.22
N SER A 122 0.85 18.99 15.50
CA SER A 122 1.31 17.83 16.27
C SER A 122 2.37 16.97 15.59
N LEU A 123 2.67 17.18 14.30
CA LEU A 123 3.74 16.43 13.63
C LEU A 123 5.12 16.84 14.13
N SER A 124 5.27 18.11 14.53
CA SER A 124 6.55 18.67 14.98
C SER A 124 7.12 18.00 16.24
N SER A 125 6.27 17.42 17.08
CA SER A 125 6.65 16.71 18.30
C SER A 125 6.94 15.22 18.09
N LEU A 126 6.63 14.67 16.90
CA LEU A 126 6.84 13.27 16.63
C LEU A 126 8.32 12.98 16.30
N PRO A 127 8.86 11.84 16.75
CA PRO A 127 10.22 11.43 16.40
C PRO A 127 10.34 11.16 14.90
N ARG A 128 11.41 11.66 14.27
CA ARG A 128 11.67 11.54 12.83
C ARG A 128 12.11 10.14 12.39
N PHE A 129 12.57 9.31 13.32
CA PHE A 129 12.93 7.90 13.13
C PHE A 129 12.76 7.13 14.45
N PRO A 130 12.54 5.80 14.43
CA PRO A 130 12.44 5.00 15.65
C PRO A 130 13.81 4.84 16.32
N SER A 131 13.84 4.82 17.66
CA SER A 131 15.10 4.83 18.41
C SER A 131 15.04 4.10 19.76
N HIS A 132 13.95 3.39 20.05
CA HIS A 132 13.81 2.64 21.29
C HIS A 132 14.36 1.22 21.15
N SER A 133 15.20 0.79 22.09
CA SER A 133 15.66 -0.60 22.18
C SER A 133 14.54 -1.57 22.54
N LEU A 134 13.53 -1.09 23.28
CA LEU A 134 12.27 -1.78 23.52
C LEU A 134 11.16 -0.99 22.84
N CYS A 135 10.58 -1.55 21.78
CA CYS A 135 9.56 -0.86 20.99
C CYS A 135 8.32 -0.49 21.81
N GLU A 136 7.75 0.68 21.52
CA GLU A 136 6.39 1.03 21.94
C GLU A 136 5.33 0.41 21.02
N MET A 137 4.09 0.32 21.51
CA MET A 137 2.97 -0.21 20.72
C MET A 137 2.74 0.63 19.46
N GLY A 138 2.79 -0.01 18.31
CA GLY A 138 2.63 0.64 17.00
C GLY A 138 3.82 1.46 16.54
N GLU A 139 4.99 1.33 17.17
CA GLU A 139 6.25 1.94 16.72
C GLU A 139 6.76 1.28 15.44
N LEU A 140 7.30 2.09 14.51
CA LEU A 140 7.90 1.58 13.28
C LEU A 140 9.19 0.83 13.60
N THR A 141 9.43 -0.31 12.95
CA THR A 141 10.66 -1.09 13.16
C THR A 141 11.72 -0.70 12.12
N GLN A 142 12.94 -1.21 12.28
CA GLN A 142 13.96 -1.10 11.22
C GLN A 142 13.50 -1.75 9.91
N THR A 143 12.77 -2.86 9.95
CA THR A 143 12.17 -3.47 8.75
C THR A 143 11.28 -2.47 8.05
N GLY A 144 10.42 -1.74 8.78
CA GLY A 144 9.54 -0.72 8.22
C GLY A 144 10.30 0.45 7.59
N VAL A 145 11.36 0.92 8.23
CA VAL A 145 12.25 1.95 7.66
C VAL A 145 12.90 1.45 6.37
N VAL A 146 13.48 0.25 6.37
CA VAL A 146 14.17 -0.31 5.20
C VAL A 146 13.21 -0.57 4.04
N GLN A 147 11.99 -1.01 4.30
CA GLN A 147 10.96 -1.14 3.27
C GLN A 147 10.71 0.19 2.54
N HIS A 148 10.60 1.30 3.28
CA HIS A 148 10.39 2.61 2.67
C HIS A 148 11.64 3.20 2.03
N LEU A 149 12.84 2.97 2.57
CA LEU A 149 14.10 3.31 1.90
C LEU A 149 14.17 2.64 0.52
N ARG A 150 13.73 1.37 0.40
CA ARG A 150 13.66 0.68 -0.90
C ARG A 150 12.60 1.26 -1.84
N ASN A 151 11.40 1.56 -1.34
CA ASN A 151 10.37 2.23 -2.14
C ASN A 151 10.90 3.56 -2.70
N GLY A 152 11.53 4.39 -1.86
CA GLY A 152 12.07 5.67 -2.31
C GLY A 152 13.20 5.53 -3.32
N GLN A 153 14.11 4.55 -3.13
CA GLN A 153 15.18 4.27 -4.09
C GLN A 153 14.61 3.85 -5.45
N LEU A 154 13.65 2.91 -5.46
CA LEU A 154 12.98 2.46 -6.68
C LEU A 154 12.31 3.62 -7.42
N LEU A 155 11.55 4.45 -6.70
CA LEU A 155 10.84 5.58 -7.31
C LEU A 155 11.80 6.69 -7.76
N ARG A 156 12.98 6.85 -7.13
CA ARG A 156 14.03 7.77 -7.59
C ARG A 156 14.56 7.36 -8.96
N GLU A 157 14.93 6.09 -9.11
CA GLU A 157 15.48 5.58 -10.39
C GLU A 157 14.49 5.82 -11.54
N ILE A 158 13.21 5.61 -11.26
CA ILE A 158 12.15 5.76 -12.26
C ILE A 158 11.84 7.24 -12.51
N TYR A 159 11.45 7.99 -11.49
CA TYR A 159 10.85 9.33 -11.70
C TYR A 159 11.87 10.45 -11.74
N ILE A 160 12.96 10.36 -10.99
CA ILE A 160 13.99 11.39 -10.97
C ILE A 160 15.07 11.08 -12.01
N ASN A 161 15.63 9.88 -12.00
CA ASN A 161 16.79 9.58 -12.85
C ASN A 161 16.37 9.37 -14.31
N LYS A 162 15.36 8.51 -14.57
CA LYS A 162 14.88 8.20 -15.92
C LYS A 162 13.96 9.27 -16.49
N HIS A 163 12.91 9.68 -15.77
CA HIS A 163 11.88 10.60 -16.30
C HIS A 163 12.16 12.08 -16.07
N LYS A 164 13.14 12.45 -15.23
CA LYS A 164 13.44 13.85 -14.89
C LYS A 164 12.19 14.63 -14.46
N LEU A 165 11.31 13.97 -13.70
CA LEU A 165 9.99 14.50 -13.30
C LEU A 165 10.14 15.82 -12.53
N LEU A 166 11.15 15.91 -11.67
CA LEU A 166 11.57 17.14 -11.02
C LEU A 166 12.87 17.65 -11.67
N PRO A 167 12.98 18.95 -11.96
CA PRO A 167 14.22 19.54 -12.45
C PRO A 167 15.28 19.58 -11.34
N GLY A 168 16.55 19.77 -11.69
CA GLY A 168 17.65 19.81 -10.72
C GLY A 168 17.52 20.93 -9.69
N ASP A 169 16.87 22.03 -10.07
CA ASP A 169 16.61 23.24 -9.28
C ASP A 169 15.18 23.28 -8.70
N TRP A 170 14.55 22.11 -8.48
CA TRP A 170 13.17 22.02 -7.99
C TRP A 170 12.93 22.87 -6.73
N THR A 171 11.69 23.36 -6.61
CA THR A 171 11.22 24.22 -5.52
C THR A 171 10.21 23.50 -4.63
N ALA A 172 10.02 24.00 -3.41
CA ALA A 172 9.02 23.44 -2.47
C ALA A 172 7.60 23.37 -3.07
N LYS A 173 7.25 24.25 -4.02
CA LYS A 173 5.95 24.24 -4.69
C LYS A 173 5.69 22.99 -5.55
N GLN A 174 6.74 22.31 -6.03
CA GLN A 174 6.62 21.12 -6.85
C GLN A 174 6.39 19.84 -6.04
N LEU A 175 6.51 19.94 -4.71
CA LEU A 175 6.42 18.82 -3.79
C LEU A 175 5.24 19.02 -2.84
N TYR A 176 4.38 18.02 -2.72
CA TYR A 176 3.34 17.99 -1.70
C TYR A 176 3.52 16.75 -0.81
N LEU A 177 3.62 16.96 0.50
CA LEU A 177 3.80 15.88 1.47
C LEU A 177 2.71 15.98 2.52
N GLU A 178 2.00 14.88 2.74
CA GLU A 178 0.93 14.82 3.73
C GLU A 178 0.95 13.47 4.45
N THR A 179 0.77 13.50 5.78
CA THR A 179 0.78 12.30 6.60
C THR A 179 -0.18 12.39 7.77
N THR A 180 -0.69 11.25 8.23
CA THR A 180 -1.46 11.21 9.48
C THR A 180 -0.57 11.44 10.70
N GLY A 181 -1.17 11.88 11.80
CA GLY A 181 -0.49 12.20 13.06
C GLY A 181 0.04 11.00 13.86
N LYS A 182 0.55 9.95 13.21
CA LYS A 182 1.21 8.81 13.85
C LYS A 182 2.70 8.84 13.53
N SER A 183 3.55 8.55 14.52
CA SER A 183 5.01 8.49 14.33
C SER A 183 5.40 7.58 13.17
N ARG A 184 4.85 6.36 13.13
CA ARG A 184 5.12 5.39 12.07
C ARG A 184 4.79 5.86 10.64
N THR A 185 3.77 6.70 10.45
CA THR A 185 3.42 7.22 9.12
C THR A 185 4.35 8.36 8.73
N LEU A 186 4.66 9.27 9.65
CA LEU A 186 5.66 10.32 9.42
C LEU A 186 7.04 9.72 9.10
N GLN A 187 7.51 8.78 9.92
CA GLN A 187 8.80 8.11 9.75
C GLN A 187 8.88 7.33 8.44
N SER A 188 7.79 6.66 8.04
CA SER A 188 7.70 5.98 6.73
C SER A 188 7.79 6.97 5.56
N ALA A 189 7.13 8.13 5.67
CA ALA A 189 7.20 9.18 4.67
C ALA A 189 8.62 9.74 4.53
N LEU A 190 9.28 10.02 5.66
CA LEU A 190 10.65 10.53 5.70
C LEU A 190 11.67 9.51 5.16
N ALA A 191 11.53 8.23 5.50
CA ALA A 191 12.37 7.17 4.98
C ALA A 191 12.26 7.06 3.46
N MET A 192 11.03 7.02 2.92
CA MET A 192 10.83 7.02 1.47
C MET A 192 11.37 8.30 0.81
N LEU A 193 11.06 9.46 1.37
CA LEU A 193 11.48 10.74 0.82
C LEU A 193 12.99 10.88 0.76
N TYR A 194 13.71 10.38 1.78
CA TYR A 194 15.17 10.48 1.83
C TYR A 194 15.83 9.73 0.68
N THR A 195 15.41 8.51 0.34
CA THR A 195 16.00 7.81 -0.82
C THR A 195 15.41 8.26 -2.15
N PHE A 196 14.21 8.86 -2.15
CA PHE A 196 13.62 9.51 -3.32
C PHE A 196 14.37 10.79 -3.74
N LEU A 197 14.66 11.66 -2.77
CA LEU A 197 15.40 12.92 -2.89
C LEU A 197 16.52 12.97 -1.83
N PRO A 198 17.67 12.30 -2.04
CA PRO A 198 18.74 12.29 -1.06
C PRO A 198 19.24 13.67 -0.70
N ASP A 199 19.54 13.83 0.59
CA ASP A 199 20.09 15.06 1.16
C ASP A 199 19.26 16.31 0.81
N PHE A 200 17.93 16.15 0.73
CA PHE A 200 17.01 17.26 0.51
C PHE A 200 17.24 18.38 1.53
N ASP A 201 17.01 19.63 1.10
CA ASP A 201 17.02 20.77 2.02
C ASP A 201 15.74 20.78 2.86
N TRP A 202 15.88 20.66 4.18
CA TRP A 202 14.77 20.72 5.13
C TRP A 202 13.91 21.97 5.00
N LYS A 203 14.46 23.10 4.53
CA LYS A 203 13.70 24.33 4.29
C LYS A 203 12.70 24.22 3.13
N LYS A 204 12.91 23.26 2.22
CA LYS A 204 12.00 22.95 1.11
C LYS A 204 10.94 21.91 1.49
N ILE A 205 11.01 21.35 2.70
CA ILE A 205 10.11 20.29 3.16
C ILE A 205 9.04 20.89 4.05
N THR A 206 7.80 20.82 3.57
CA THR A 206 6.60 21.12 4.34
C THR A 206 5.77 19.85 4.47
N MET A 207 5.66 19.30 5.67
CA MET A 207 4.86 18.11 5.96
C MET A 207 3.50 18.52 6.52
N ARG A 208 2.45 18.20 5.78
CA ARG A 208 1.07 18.54 6.16
C ARG A 208 0.44 17.47 7.02
N HIS A 209 -0.29 17.89 8.05
CA HIS A 209 -0.99 16.98 8.94
C HIS A 209 -2.38 16.63 8.41
N GLN A 210 -2.61 15.35 8.14
CA GLN A 210 -3.92 14.79 7.88
C GLN A 210 -4.51 14.20 9.16
N TRP A 211 -5.52 14.86 9.72
CA TRP A 211 -6.15 14.43 10.97
C TRP A 211 -7.07 13.21 10.78
N SER A 212 -7.52 12.93 9.56
CA SER A 212 -8.44 11.84 9.25
C SER A 212 -7.75 10.66 8.54
N THR A 213 -7.98 9.44 9.02
CA THR A 213 -7.45 8.22 8.38
C THR A 213 -8.04 7.94 7.01
N ILE A 214 -9.14 8.59 6.63
CA ILE A 214 -9.73 8.50 5.28
C ILE A 214 -9.36 9.71 4.39
N PHE A 215 -8.49 10.60 4.85
CA PHE A 215 -8.00 11.75 4.07
C PHE A 215 -9.13 12.65 3.54
N CYS A 216 -10.12 12.92 4.40
CA CYS A 216 -11.30 13.68 4.00
C CYS A 216 -11.09 15.20 3.91
N SER A 217 -9.93 15.72 4.36
CA SER A 217 -9.44 17.09 4.10
C SER A 217 -10.47 18.21 4.28
N GLY A 218 -11.33 18.08 5.29
CA GLY A 218 -12.40 19.04 5.62
C GLY A 218 -13.79 18.66 5.11
N SER A 219 -13.90 17.81 4.08
CA SER A 219 -15.18 17.28 3.56
C SER A 219 -15.54 15.94 4.23
N CYS A 220 -15.53 15.92 5.55
CA CYS A 220 -15.65 14.68 6.33
C CYS A 220 -17.08 14.31 6.73
N ASP A 221 -18.02 15.26 6.60
CA ASP A 221 -19.43 15.02 6.88
C ASP A 221 -20.07 14.17 5.77
N CYS A 222 -20.49 12.97 6.13
CA CYS A 222 -21.16 12.03 5.24
C CYS A 222 -21.88 10.96 6.07
N PRO A 223 -23.13 11.20 6.51
CA PRO A 223 -23.86 10.27 7.37
C PRO A 223 -24.01 8.87 6.76
N MET A 224 -24.30 8.78 5.46
CA MET A 224 -24.48 7.50 4.77
C MET A 224 -23.20 6.65 4.71
N ARG A 225 -22.01 7.26 4.71
CA ARG A 225 -20.74 6.54 4.84
C ARG A 225 -20.70 5.75 6.15
N ASN A 226 -21.04 6.41 7.26
CA ASN A 226 -21.01 5.78 8.57
C ASN A 226 -22.06 4.66 8.67
N HIS A 227 -23.23 4.85 8.06
CA HIS A 227 -24.27 3.82 7.98
C HIS A 227 -23.74 2.51 7.34
N TYR A 228 -23.10 2.58 6.16
CA TYR A 228 -22.54 1.38 5.53
C TYR A 228 -21.39 0.76 6.32
N LEU A 229 -20.59 1.58 7.01
CA LEU A 229 -19.54 1.07 7.89
C LEU A 229 -20.13 0.26 9.05
N GLU A 230 -21.23 0.73 9.65
CA GLU A 230 -21.94 -0.01 10.70
C GLU A 230 -22.56 -1.31 10.18
N GLU A 231 -23.19 -1.29 9.00
CA GLU A 231 -23.73 -2.52 8.38
C GLU A 231 -22.63 -3.53 8.08
N GLU A 232 -21.48 -3.07 7.57
CA GLU A 232 -20.31 -3.90 7.33
C GLU A 232 -19.72 -4.48 8.63
N GLN A 233 -19.66 -3.70 9.71
CA GLN A 233 -19.24 -4.18 11.03
C GLN A 233 -20.18 -5.25 11.58
N ARG A 234 -21.51 -5.09 11.40
CA ARG A 234 -22.50 -6.11 11.78
C ARG A 234 -22.34 -7.39 10.95
N ARG A 235 -22.09 -7.28 9.63
CA ARG A 235 -21.78 -8.42 8.76
C ARG A 235 -20.55 -9.17 9.27
N GLN A 236 -19.44 -8.46 9.47
CA GLN A 236 -18.19 -9.04 9.97
C GLN A 236 -18.39 -9.75 11.32
N TYR A 237 -19.14 -9.13 12.24
CA TYR A 237 -19.49 -9.75 13.52
C TYR A 237 -20.30 -11.04 13.34
N SER A 238 -21.32 -11.02 12.47
CA SER A 238 -22.15 -12.20 12.15
C SER A 238 -21.32 -13.36 11.59
N LEU A 239 -20.38 -13.08 10.68
CA LEU A 239 -19.48 -14.10 10.14
C LEU A 239 -18.59 -14.71 11.23
N ARG A 240 -18.05 -13.86 12.11
CA ARG A 240 -17.19 -14.30 13.22
C ARG A 240 -17.90 -15.24 14.18
N VAL A 241 -19.13 -14.91 14.59
CA VAL A 241 -19.87 -15.73 15.59
C VAL A 241 -20.40 -17.04 15.02
N LYS A 242 -20.54 -17.16 13.70
CA LYS A 242 -20.97 -18.40 13.02
C LYS A 242 -19.83 -19.40 12.80
N ASN A 243 -18.58 -18.99 13.00
CA ASN A 243 -17.42 -19.83 12.72
C ASN A 243 -17.02 -20.66 13.96
N ASN A 244 -17.43 -21.93 13.99
CA ASN A 244 -17.18 -22.86 15.09
C ASN A 244 -15.69 -23.17 15.31
N ASP A 245 -14.90 -23.25 14.23
CA ASP A 245 -13.46 -23.50 14.33
C ASP A 245 -12.74 -22.32 14.96
N LEU A 246 -13.12 -21.11 14.58
CA LEU A 246 -12.63 -19.88 15.20
C LEU A 246 -13.00 -19.84 16.69
N GLU A 247 -14.25 -20.17 17.04
CA GLU A 247 -14.68 -20.26 18.44
C GLU A 247 -13.78 -21.20 19.25
N LYS A 248 -13.56 -22.42 18.74
CA LYS A 248 -12.71 -23.43 19.39
C LYS A 248 -11.29 -22.93 19.62
N ILE A 249 -10.69 -22.29 18.62
CA ILE A 249 -9.32 -21.74 18.71
C ILE A 249 -9.25 -20.59 19.71
N TYR A 250 -10.23 -19.68 19.73
CA TYR A 250 -10.24 -18.61 20.72
C TYR A 250 -10.44 -19.14 22.15
N VAL A 251 -11.26 -20.17 22.35
CA VAL A 251 -11.42 -20.83 23.66
C VAL A 251 -10.11 -21.47 24.11
N ASP A 252 -9.40 -22.16 23.21
CA ASP A 252 -8.13 -22.80 23.53
C ASP A 252 -7.04 -21.78 23.87
N MET A 253 -6.85 -20.76 23.02
CA MET A 253 -5.93 -19.65 23.29
C MET A 253 -6.26 -18.95 24.61
N ALA A 254 -7.54 -18.77 24.93
CA ALA A 254 -7.98 -18.13 26.17
C ALA A 254 -7.61 -18.96 27.41
N LYS A 255 -7.68 -20.30 27.33
CA LYS A 255 -7.18 -21.21 28.37
C LYS A 255 -5.66 -21.14 28.52
N ILE A 256 -4.92 -21.10 27.41
CA ILE A 256 -3.45 -20.96 27.41
C ILE A 256 -3.04 -19.67 28.13
N VAL A 257 -3.68 -18.53 27.83
CA VAL A 257 -3.31 -17.27 28.49
C VAL A 257 -3.97 -17.07 29.87
N GLY A 258 -4.99 -17.87 30.20
CA GLY A 258 -5.71 -17.81 31.47
C GLY A 258 -6.61 -16.58 31.61
N ILE A 259 -7.40 -16.25 30.57
CA ILE A 259 -8.38 -15.16 30.57
C ILE A 259 -9.72 -15.61 29.96
N PRO A 260 -10.83 -14.88 30.16
CA PRO A 260 -12.08 -15.16 29.46
C PRO A 260 -11.97 -14.97 27.94
N THR A 261 -12.62 -15.85 27.15
CA THR A 261 -12.61 -15.80 25.67
C THR A 261 -13.05 -14.44 25.11
N ARG A 262 -14.04 -13.78 25.74
CA ARG A 262 -14.50 -12.45 25.35
C ARG A 262 -13.39 -11.39 25.45
N GLN A 263 -12.56 -11.47 26.50
CA GLN A 263 -11.42 -10.57 26.68
C GLN A 263 -10.34 -10.82 25.62
N LEU A 264 -10.07 -12.09 25.30
CA LEU A 264 -9.12 -12.43 24.23
C LEU A 264 -9.60 -11.90 22.87
N ARG A 265 -10.88 -12.04 22.53
CA ARG A 265 -11.45 -11.48 21.29
C ARG A 265 -11.27 -9.97 21.20
N ALA A 266 -11.54 -9.26 22.30
CA ALA A 266 -11.39 -7.81 22.36
C ALA A 266 -9.93 -7.35 22.19
N SER A 267 -8.95 -8.22 22.49
CA SER A 267 -7.52 -7.91 22.34
C SER A 267 -7.00 -7.97 20.90
N ASN A 268 -7.81 -8.35 19.92
CA ASN A 268 -7.44 -8.43 18.50
C ASN A 268 -6.10 -9.18 18.26
N PRO A 269 -6.01 -10.47 18.64
CA PRO A 269 -4.74 -11.20 18.73
C PRO A 269 -4.00 -11.30 17.39
N ILE A 270 -4.69 -11.19 16.26
CA ILE A 270 -4.07 -11.31 14.94
C ILE A 270 -3.03 -10.23 14.66
N ASP A 271 -3.21 -9.00 15.14
CA ASP A 271 -2.22 -7.92 14.96
C ASP A 271 -0.92 -8.24 15.73
N SER A 272 -1.05 -8.77 16.95
CA SER A 272 0.08 -9.27 17.74
C SER A 272 0.75 -10.45 17.06
N LEU A 273 -0.02 -11.48 16.65
CA LEU A 273 0.52 -12.69 16.02
C LEU A 273 1.21 -12.38 14.69
N LEU A 274 0.69 -11.47 13.87
CA LEU A 274 1.36 -11.04 12.65
C LEU A 274 2.73 -10.43 12.95
N CYS A 275 2.89 -9.68 14.04
CA CYS A 275 4.20 -9.17 14.43
C CYS A 275 5.18 -10.30 14.77
N TYR A 276 4.79 -11.24 15.63
CA TYR A 276 5.60 -12.43 15.93
C TYR A 276 6.04 -13.16 14.64
N PHE A 277 5.08 -13.36 13.73
CA PHE A 277 5.32 -14.03 12.46
C PHE A 277 6.28 -13.25 11.55
N CYS A 278 6.06 -11.94 11.34
CA CYS A 278 6.89 -11.12 10.46
C CYS A 278 8.31 -10.94 10.97
N HIS A 279 8.51 -10.93 12.29
CA HIS A 279 9.84 -10.84 12.90
C HIS A 279 10.51 -12.21 13.14
N ASN A 280 9.88 -13.31 12.72
CA ASN A 280 10.36 -14.67 12.97
C ASN A 280 10.65 -14.92 14.47
N VAL A 281 9.81 -14.36 15.34
CA VAL A 281 9.86 -14.55 16.80
C VAL A 281 8.85 -15.63 17.16
N SER A 282 9.23 -16.54 18.05
CA SER A 282 8.32 -17.59 18.53
C SER A 282 7.06 -16.98 19.14
N PHE A 283 5.91 -17.51 18.73
CA PHE A 283 4.62 -17.13 19.33
C PHE A 283 4.61 -17.34 20.85
N PRO A 284 3.77 -16.60 21.59
CA PRO A 284 3.86 -16.57 23.03
C PRO A 284 3.45 -17.88 23.71
N CYS A 285 4.20 -18.23 24.77
CA CYS A 285 3.92 -19.35 25.67
C CYS A 285 3.65 -18.86 27.10
N THR A 286 2.86 -19.63 27.83
CA THR A 286 2.61 -19.50 29.27
C THR A 286 2.99 -20.79 29.98
N LYS A 287 2.70 -20.88 31.29
CA LYS A 287 2.88 -22.13 32.05
C LYS A 287 1.91 -23.24 31.62
N THR A 288 0.79 -22.90 30.99
CA THR A 288 -0.30 -23.84 30.65
C THR A 288 -0.30 -24.25 29.18
N GLY A 289 0.53 -23.63 28.33
CA GLY A 289 0.68 -24.01 26.93
C GLY A 289 1.27 -22.89 26.06
N CYS A 290 1.28 -23.11 24.75
CA CYS A 290 1.79 -22.15 23.77
C CYS A 290 0.75 -21.85 22.69
N ILE A 291 0.61 -20.57 22.35
CA ILE A 291 -0.11 -20.20 21.13
C ILE A 291 0.80 -20.59 19.96
N GLY A 292 0.43 -21.60 19.18
CA GLY A 292 1.18 -22.06 18.01
C GLY A 292 0.65 -21.58 16.66
N MET A 293 1.35 -22.02 15.60
CA MET A 293 1.02 -21.77 14.18
C MET A 293 -0.40 -22.21 13.80
N GLU A 294 -0.92 -23.28 14.40
CA GLU A 294 -2.27 -23.77 14.10
C GLU A 294 -3.36 -22.77 14.54
N HIS A 295 -3.19 -22.08 15.67
CA HIS A 295 -4.10 -20.99 16.05
C HIS A 295 -4.03 -19.83 15.06
N PHE A 296 -2.81 -19.45 14.68
CA PHE A 296 -2.57 -18.36 13.72
C PHE A 296 -3.22 -18.65 12.36
N LYS A 297 -3.03 -19.85 11.81
CA LYS A 297 -3.61 -20.28 10.54
C LYS A 297 -5.14 -20.17 10.54
N VAL A 298 -5.82 -20.58 11.61
CA VAL A 298 -7.29 -20.50 11.68
C VAL A 298 -7.77 -19.05 11.71
N ILE A 299 -7.15 -18.19 12.54
CA ILE A 299 -7.52 -16.77 12.60
C ILE A 299 -7.26 -16.09 11.25
N LYS A 300 -6.11 -16.38 10.62
CA LYS A 300 -5.74 -15.78 9.34
C LYS A 300 -6.63 -16.30 8.20
N ARG A 301 -7.01 -17.58 8.19
CA ARG A 301 -8.01 -18.14 7.26
C ARG A 301 -9.35 -17.42 7.37
N HIS A 302 -9.82 -17.20 8.60
CA HIS A 302 -11.05 -16.45 8.84
C HIS A 302 -10.97 -15.01 8.31
N GLN A 303 -9.83 -14.33 8.41
CA GLN A 303 -9.66 -13.00 7.79
C GLN A 303 -9.80 -13.03 6.26
N LEU A 304 -9.30 -14.08 5.61
CA LEU A 304 -9.38 -14.25 4.16
C LEU A 304 -10.81 -14.57 3.72
N GLU A 305 -11.54 -15.37 4.50
CA GLU A 305 -12.97 -15.60 4.31
C GLU A 305 -13.78 -14.32 4.50
N ASP A 306 -13.45 -13.50 5.52
CA ASP A 306 -14.07 -12.21 5.77
C ASP A 306 -13.81 -11.22 4.62
N GLU A 307 -12.61 -11.22 4.05
CA GLU A 307 -12.27 -10.45 2.84
C GLU A 307 -13.11 -10.87 1.64
N ARG A 308 -13.28 -12.18 1.41
CA ARG A 308 -14.10 -12.70 0.31
C ARG A 308 -15.56 -12.31 0.48
N GLU A 309 -16.16 -12.55 1.64
CA GLU A 309 -17.57 -12.20 1.88
C GLU A 309 -17.79 -10.69 1.80
N ARG A 310 -16.85 -9.87 2.30
CA ARG A 310 -16.89 -8.41 2.16
C ARG A 310 -16.99 -7.97 0.70
N GLN A 311 -16.25 -8.63 -0.20
CA GLN A 311 -16.30 -8.33 -1.63
C GLN A 311 -17.62 -8.78 -2.28
N GLU A 312 -18.21 -9.88 -1.82
CA GLU A 312 -19.50 -10.40 -2.30
C GLU A 312 -20.68 -9.52 -1.86
N LYS A 313 -20.71 -9.10 -0.59
CA LYS A 313 -21.83 -8.32 -0.02
C LYS A 313 -21.86 -6.85 -0.42
N LYS A 314 -20.73 -6.30 -0.92
CA LYS A 314 -20.60 -4.91 -1.41
C LYS A 314 -20.89 -3.78 -0.40
N LEU A 315 -21.22 -4.06 0.86
CA LEU A 315 -21.41 -3.03 1.89
C LEU A 315 -20.16 -2.16 2.07
N TYR A 316 -18.99 -2.80 2.18
CA TYR A 316 -17.72 -2.08 2.25
C TYR A 316 -17.40 -1.30 0.97
N PHE A 317 -17.85 -1.77 -0.19
CA PHE A 317 -17.70 -1.05 -1.45
C PHE A 317 -18.51 0.25 -1.45
N LEU A 318 -19.75 0.22 -0.96
CA LEU A 318 -20.57 1.43 -0.79
C LEU A 318 -19.96 2.41 0.21
N TYR A 319 -19.47 1.91 1.35
CA TYR A 319 -18.68 2.70 2.29
C TYR A 319 -17.46 3.35 1.60
N ALA A 320 -16.71 2.55 0.84
CA ALA A 320 -15.46 2.97 0.20
C ALA A 320 -15.67 4.12 -0.81
N LEU A 321 -16.73 4.06 -1.63
CA LEU A 321 -17.06 5.14 -2.58
C LEU A 321 -17.24 6.48 -1.85
N LEU A 322 -17.99 6.49 -0.75
CA LEU A 322 -18.26 7.71 0.02
C LEU A 322 -17.08 8.15 0.89
N ALA A 323 -16.33 7.20 1.44
CA ALA A 323 -15.19 7.48 2.31
C ALA A 323 -14.00 8.08 1.57
N THR A 324 -13.76 7.64 0.33
CA THR A 324 -12.54 7.97 -0.41
C THR A 324 -12.71 9.11 -1.41
N HIS A 325 -13.95 9.50 -1.71
CA HIS A 325 -14.22 10.58 -2.66
C HIS A 325 -13.42 11.85 -2.35
N PRO A 326 -13.34 12.39 -1.11
CA PRO A 326 -12.56 13.60 -0.86
C PRO A 326 -11.09 13.49 -1.30
N LEU A 327 -10.42 12.38 -1.00
CA LEU A 327 -9.05 12.11 -1.41
C LEU A 327 -8.95 12.00 -2.95
N LEU A 328 -9.83 11.22 -3.58
CA LEU A 328 -9.85 11.05 -5.04
C LEU A 328 -10.15 12.36 -5.77
N ASN A 329 -11.02 13.19 -5.23
CA ASN A 329 -11.36 14.51 -5.78
C ASN A 329 -10.15 15.46 -5.69
N GLN A 330 -9.41 15.44 -4.58
CA GLN A 330 -8.14 16.17 -4.48
C GLN A 330 -7.12 15.68 -5.51
N THR A 331 -6.97 14.36 -5.66
CA THR A 331 -6.11 13.77 -6.70
C THR A 331 -6.50 14.27 -8.07
N VAL A 332 -7.78 14.18 -8.45
CA VAL A 332 -8.30 14.66 -9.74
C VAL A 332 -8.03 16.15 -9.95
N ASN A 333 -8.33 16.99 -8.97
CA ASN A 333 -8.13 18.44 -9.08
C ASN A 333 -6.65 18.80 -9.29
N ARG A 334 -5.72 18.08 -8.66
CA ARG A 334 -4.28 18.25 -8.93
C ARG A 334 -3.91 17.82 -10.35
N LEU A 335 -4.35 16.63 -10.77
CA LEU A 335 -4.04 16.12 -12.11
C LEU A 335 -4.60 17.04 -13.21
N GLN A 336 -5.81 17.56 -13.04
CA GLN A 336 -6.40 18.52 -13.99
C GLN A 336 -5.59 19.82 -14.05
N ARG A 337 -5.20 20.41 -12.90
CA ARG A 337 -4.35 21.62 -12.89
C ARG A 337 -3.02 21.40 -13.61
N ILE A 338 -2.39 20.24 -13.46
CA ILE A 338 -1.14 19.92 -14.16
C ILE A 338 -1.39 19.72 -15.65
N ALA A 339 -2.48 19.05 -16.04
CA ALA A 339 -2.89 18.92 -17.44
C ALA A 339 -3.19 20.29 -18.10
N GLU A 340 -3.62 21.28 -17.32
CA GLU A 340 -3.80 22.69 -17.72
C GLU A 340 -2.48 23.50 -17.73
N GLY A 341 -1.34 22.87 -17.42
CA GLY A 341 -0.02 23.47 -17.50
C GLY A 341 0.53 24.05 -16.20
N LYS A 342 -0.15 23.87 -15.06
CA LYS A 342 0.43 24.21 -13.74
C LYS A 342 1.59 23.27 -13.42
N LYS A 343 2.60 23.80 -12.73
CA LYS A 343 3.83 23.08 -12.36
C LYS A 343 4.01 22.95 -10.84
N GLU A 344 2.91 23.08 -10.10
CA GLU A 344 2.89 22.91 -8.65
C GLU A 344 2.43 21.49 -8.33
N GLU A 345 2.91 20.93 -7.22
CA GLU A 345 2.54 19.61 -6.73
C GLU A 345 2.74 18.50 -7.77
N VAL A 346 3.82 18.59 -8.54
CA VAL A 346 4.20 17.63 -9.58
C VAL A 346 4.40 16.23 -8.99
N PHE A 347 5.05 16.17 -7.82
CA PHE A 347 5.16 14.96 -7.01
C PHE A 347 4.39 15.12 -5.70
N VAL A 348 3.53 14.15 -5.41
CA VAL A 348 2.69 14.13 -4.20
C VAL A 348 2.96 12.83 -3.43
N LEU A 349 3.20 12.92 -2.13
CA LEU A 349 3.30 11.78 -1.22
C LEU A 349 2.28 11.90 -0.10
N TYR A 350 1.43 10.89 0.01
CA TYR A 350 0.51 10.66 1.11
C TYR A 350 0.97 9.45 1.93
N SER A 351 1.27 9.63 3.22
CA SER A 351 1.66 8.54 4.10
C SER A 351 0.59 8.20 5.13
N ALA A 352 0.06 6.98 5.02
CA ALA A 352 -1.24 6.60 5.54
C ALA A 352 -1.27 5.15 6.09
N HIS A 353 -2.46 4.54 6.10
CA HIS A 353 -2.72 3.25 6.71
C HIS A 353 -3.34 2.25 5.72
N ASP A 354 -3.40 0.99 6.12
CA ASP A 354 -4.21 -0.03 5.44
C ASP A 354 -5.68 0.39 5.34
N VAL A 355 -6.25 0.94 6.42
CA VAL A 355 -7.61 1.49 6.46
C VAL A 355 -7.82 2.69 5.53
N THR A 356 -6.75 3.26 4.96
CA THR A 356 -6.81 4.29 3.91
C THR A 356 -6.71 3.67 2.52
N LEU A 357 -5.76 2.77 2.28
CA LEU A 357 -5.53 2.16 0.97
C LEU A 357 -6.64 1.17 0.59
N SER A 358 -7.09 0.31 1.52
CA SER A 358 -8.13 -0.70 1.28
C SER A 358 -9.42 -0.11 0.71
N PRO A 359 -10.02 0.96 1.27
CA PRO A 359 -11.20 1.54 0.66
C PRO A 359 -10.88 2.23 -0.66
N VAL A 360 -9.69 2.82 -0.88
CA VAL A 360 -9.35 3.42 -2.18
C VAL A 360 -9.30 2.35 -3.28
N LEU A 361 -8.65 1.22 -3.02
CA LEU A 361 -8.63 0.07 -3.96
C LEU A 361 -10.05 -0.44 -4.25
N SER A 362 -10.87 -0.57 -3.21
CA SER A 362 -12.27 -0.97 -3.34
C SER A 362 -13.08 0.02 -4.18
N ALA A 363 -12.97 1.33 -3.91
CA ALA A 363 -13.71 2.37 -4.61
C ALA A 363 -13.33 2.42 -6.11
N LEU A 364 -12.05 2.25 -6.43
CA LEU A 364 -11.58 2.17 -7.82
C LEU A 364 -12.04 0.89 -8.54
N GLY A 365 -12.62 -0.08 -7.83
CA GLY A 365 -13.12 -1.34 -8.38
C GLY A 365 -12.06 -2.42 -8.56
N ILE A 366 -10.91 -2.30 -7.89
CA ILE A 366 -9.76 -3.21 -8.04
C ILE A 366 -9.95 -4.41 -7.10
N THR A 367 -10.81 -5.36 -7.47
CA THR A 367 -11.20 -6.48 -6.61
C THR A 367 -10.14 -7.56 -6.45
N GLU A 368 -9.20 -7.66 -7.40
CA GLU A 368 -8.10 -8.63 -7.36
C GLU A 368 -6.91 -8.16 -6.50
N ALA A 369 -6.94 -6.92 -6.01
CA ALA A 369 -5.89 -6.40 -5.15
C ALA A 369 -5.88 -7.12 -3.79
N ARG A 370 -4.75 -7.76 -3.48
CA ARG A 370 -4.46 -8.26 -2.14
C ARG A 370 -4.51 -7.14 -1.11
N PHE A 371 -4.85 -7.48 0.13
CA PHE A 371 -4.84 -6.54 1.27
C PHE A 371 -3.52 -5.76 1.33
N PRO A 372 -3.53 -4.44 1.64
CA PRO A 372 -2.32 -3.62 1.74
C PRO A 372 -1.27 -4.20 2.69
N ARG A 373 -0.24 -4.84 2.13
CA ARG A 373 0.97 -5.29 2.85
C ARG A 373 1.73 -4.12 3.47
N PHE A 374 2.63 -4.37 4.40
CA PHE A 374 3.48 -3.30 4.94
C PHE A 374 4.24 -2.60 3.82
N ALA A 375 4.35 -1.28 3.91
CA ALA A 375 4.94 -0.43 2.87
C ALA A 375 4.31 -0.58 1.47
N ALA A 376 3.04 -1.01 1.38
CA ALA A 376 2.30 -1.00 0.13
C ALA A 376 2.21 0.42 -0.44
N ARG A 377 2.21 0.55 -1.76
CA ARG A 377 2.10 1.82 -2.48
C ARG A 377 1.04 1.74 -3.59
N LEU A 378 0.21 2.76 -3.67
CA LEU A 378 -0.71 3.03 -4.77
C LEU A 378 -0.22 4.29 -5.49
N VAL A 379 -0.01 4.21 -6.79
CA VAL A 379 0.58 5.29 -7.59
C VAL A 379 -0.39 5.72 -8.68
N PHE A 380 -0.61 7.02 -8.81
CA PHE A 380 -1.31 7.65 -9.93
C PHE A 380 -0.28 8.41 -10.77
N GLU A 381 -0.08 7.96 -12.01
CA GLU A 381 0.79 8.63 -12.97
C GLU A 381 -0.04 9.39 -14.00
N LEU A 382 0.37 10.62 -14.30
CA LEU A 382 -0.20 11.41 -15.38
C LEU A 382 0.78 11.48 -16.54
N TRP A 383 0.30 11.09 -17.72
CA TRP A 383 1.05 11.01 -18.95
C TRP A 383 0.46 11.96 -19.99
N GLN A 384 1.31 12.73 -20.66
CA GLN A 384 0.96 13.58 -21.78
C GLN A 384 1.33 12.88 -23.09
N ASP A 385 0.45 12.90 -24.08
CA ASP A 385 0.76 12.40 -25.43
C ASP A 385 1.63 13.40 -26.18
N GLY A 386 2.85 13.01 -26.53
CA GLY A 386 3.81 13.83 -27.27
C GLY A 386 3.36 14.16 -28.69
N LYS A 387 2.46 13.37 -29.29
CA LYS A 387 1.85 13.70 -30.60
C LYS A 387 0.65 14.63 -30.46
N ARG A 388 -0.01 14.62 -29.31
CA ARG A 388 -1.22 15.42 -29.02
C ARG A 388 -1.11 16.03 -27.63
N PRO A 389 -0.34 17.13 -27.45
CA PRO A 389 0.02 17.65 -26.11
C PRO A 389 -1.16 18.05 -25.22
N LYS A 390 -2.34 18.27 -25.79
CA LYS A 390 -3.57 18.55 -25.01
C LYS A 390 -4.17 17.28 -24.38
N GLU A 391 -3.79 16.10 -24.86
CA GLU A 391 -4.32 14.83 -24.37
C GLU A 391 -3.48 14.25 -23.25
N HIS A 392 -4.18 13.89 -22.17
CA HIS A 392 -3.58 13.34 -20.97
C HIS A 392 -4.22 11.99 -20.62
N PHE A 393 -3.39 11.12 -20.04
CA PHE A 393 -3.72 9.75 -19.71
C PHE A 393 -3.29 9.46 -18.29
N ILE A 394 -4.09 8.66 -17.60
CA ILE A 394 -3.81 8.19 -16.25
C ILE A 394 -3.36 6.74 -16.28
N ARG A 395 -2.41 6.42 -15.41
CA ARG A 395 -2.08 5.05 -15.04
C ARG A 395 -2.17 4.90 -13.52
N ILE A 396 -2.71 3.78 -13.07
CA ILE A 396 -2.81 3.43 -11.66
C ILE A 396 -2.00 2.16 -11.43
N LEU A 397 -1.05 2.21 -10.51
CA LEU A 397 -0.22 1.07 -10.15
C LEU A 397 -0.37 0.74 -8.68
N TYR A 398 -0.47 -0.55 -8.36
CA TYR A 398 -0.49 -1.03 -6.99
C TYR A 398 0.69 -1.97 -6.80
N ASN A 399 1.64 -1.57 -5.93
CA ASN A 399 2.86 -2.32 -5.64
C ASN A 399 3.65 -2.68 -6.92
N GLY A 400 3.74 -1.75 -7.87
CA GLY A 400 4.43 -1.96 -9.14
C GLY A 400 3.63 -2.65 -10.24
N ALA A 401 2.48 -3.27 -9.93
CA ALA A 401 1.60 -3.85 -10.94
C ALA A 401 0.69 -2.79 -11.55
N ASP A 402 0.57 -2.76 -12.89
CA ASP A 402 -0.39 -1.89 -13.58
C ASP A 402 -1.81 -2.45 -13.40
N VAL A 403 -2.62 -1.75 -12.62
CA VAL A 403 -4.01 -2.11 -12.30
C VAL A 403 -5.01 -1.17 -12.99
N THR A 404 -4.54 -0.34 -13.93
CA THR A 404 -5.36 0.67 -14.61
C THR A 404 -6.57 0.07 -15.29
N PHE A 405 -6.40 -1.07 -15.96
CA PHE A 405 -7.49 -1.76 -16.66
C PHE A 405 -8.30 -2.71 -15.77
N GLN A 406 -8.00 -2.76 -14.47
CA GLN A 406 -8.87 -3.39 -13.49
C GLN A 406 -9.89 -2.39 -12.91
N THR A 407 -9.67 -1.08 -13.10
CA THR A 407 -10.58 -0.09 -12.52
C THR A 407 -11.94 -0.08 -13.18
N SER A 408 -12.96 0.28 -12.39
CA SER A 408 -14.36 0.35 -12.82
C SER A 408 -14.57 1.27 -14.03
N PHE A 409 -13.77 2.32 -14.16
CA PHE A 409 -13.88 3.34 -15.20
C PHE A 409 -13.04 3.07 -16.45
N CYS A 410 -12.07 2.15 -16.39
CA CYS A 410 -11.16 1.90 -17.51
C CYS A 410 -11.07 0.46 -18.02
N LYS A 411 -11.68 -0.52 -17.33
CA LYS A 411 -11.70 -1.93 -17.74
C LYS A 411 -12.14 -2.18 -19.19
N ASP A 412 -13.10 -1.40 -19.70
CA ASP A 412 -13.63 -1.58 -21.06
C ASP A 412 -12.83 -0.83 -22.13
N HIS A 413 -11.87 0.02 -21.74
CA HIS A 413 -11.09 0.82 -22.68
C HIS A 413 -10.06 -0.02 -23.44
N TYR A 414 -9.39 -0.96 -22.76
CA TYR A 414 -8.37 -1.83 -23.35
C TYR A 414 -8.91 -2.63 -24.55
N LYS A 415 -10.18 -3.05 -24.47
CA LYS A 415 -10.84 -3.84 -25.53
C LYS A 415 -11.17 -3.03 -26.78
N ARG A 416 -11.16 -1.70 -26.71
CA ARG A 416 -11.73 -0.81 -27.75
C ARG A 416 -10.72 0.20 -28.32
N SER A 417 -9.51 0.29 -27.77
CA SER A 417 -8.54 1.34 -28.10
C SER A 417 -7.22 0.74 -28.58
N SER A 418 -6.63 1.37 -29.60
CA SER A 418 -5.29 1.04 -30.09
C SER A 418 -4.16 1.58 -29.19
N LYS A 419 -4.48 2.45 -28.20
CA LYS A 419 -3.52 3.01 -27.25
C LYS A 419 -3.61 2.29 -25.90
N PRO A 420 -2.49 1.78 -25.35
CA PRO A 420 -2.48 1.04 -24.08
C PRO A 420 -2.46 1.98 -22.85
N MET A 421 -3.26 3.06 -22.86
CA MET A 421 -3.29 4.08 -21.80
C MET A 421 -4.73 4.53 -21.54
N CYS A 422 -5.08 4.80 -20.28
CA CYS A 422 -6.43 5.25 -19.92
C CYS A 422 -6.56 6.78 -20.05
N PRO A 423 -7.50 7.33 -20.83
CA PRO A 423 -7.73 8.77 -20.87
C PRO A 423 -8.02 9.36 -19.48
N LEU A 424 -7.39 10.47 -19.12
CA LEU A 424 -7.59 11.14 -17.82
C LEU A 424 -9.08 11.44 -17.57
N GLU A 425 -9.80 11.84 -18.62
CA GLU A 425 -11.21 12.20 -18.57
C GLU A 425 -12.12 11.08 -18.04
N LYS A 426 -11.74 9.80 -18.23
CA LYS A 426 -12.49 8.67 -17.62
C LYS A 426 -12.40 8.66 -16.11
N PHE A 427 -11.21 8.96 -15.56
CA PHE A 427 -11.02 9.06 -14.12
C PHE A 427 -11.71 10.31 -13.55
N VAL A 428 -11.66 11.43 -14.28
CA VAL A 428 -12.37 12.67 -13.91
C VAL A 428 -13.87 12.41 -13.80
N ASN A 429 -14.49 11.83 -14.84
CA ASN A 429 -15.92 11.52 -14.84
C ASN A 429 -16.31 10.53 -13.75
N PHE A 430 -15.47 9.53 -13.51
CA PHE A 430 -15.68 8.59 -12.42
C PHE A 430 -15.77 9.28 -11.07
N VAL A 431 -14.76 10.09 -10.71
CA VAL A 431 -14.68 10.74 -9.39
C VAL A 431 -15.74 11.82 -9.23
N LYS A 432 -16.02 12.59 -10.28
CA LYS A 432 -16.96 13.72 -10.21
C LYS A 432 -18.42 13.31 -10.30
N ARG A 433 -18.73 12.14 -10.89
CA ARG A 433 -20.11 11.74 -11.18
C ARG A 433 -20.35 10.24 -11.04
N ASP A 434 -19.64 9.40 -11.80
CA ASP A 434 -20.08 8.03 -12.03
C ASP A 434 -20.02 7.17 -10.75
N MET A 435 -19.10 7.48 -9.83
CA MET A 435 -18.99 6.80 -8.53
C MET A 435 -20.21 7.00 -7.62
N PHE A 436 -21.10 7.95 -7.93
CA PHE A 436 -22.32 8.24 -7.16
C PHE A 436 -23.58 7.65 -7.75
N LEU A 437 -23.53 7.14 -8.98
CA LEU A 437 -24.72 6.64 -9.69
C LEU A 437 -25.39 5.48 -8.95
N ILE A 438 -24.62 4.66 -8.22
CA ILE A 438 -25.16 3.58 -7.38
C ILE A 438 -26.05 4.07 -6.22
N PHE A 439 -25.90 5.33 -5.82
CA PHE A 439 -26.73 6.00 -4.81
C PHE A 439 -27.87 6.82 -5.45
N ASN A 440 -28.12 6.64 -6.75
CA ASN A 440 -29.03 7.46 -7.55
C ASN A 440 -28.75 8.96 -7.37
N SER A 441 -27.47 9.33 -7.48
CA SER A 441 -26.96 10.68 -7.23
C SER A 441 -25.96 11.09 -8.31
N THR A 442 -25.87 12.40 -8.54
CA THR A 442 -24.86 13.04 -9.41
C THR A 442 -23.83 13.84 -8.62
N SER A 443 -23.98 13.95 -7.29
CA SER A 443 -23.09 14.73 -6.43
C SER A 443 -22.72 13.95 -5.16
N TYR A 444 -21.54 14.27 -4.59
CA TYR A 444 -21.11 13.72 -3.30
C TYR A 444 -22.08 14.09 -2.18
N TYR A 445 -22.54 15.34 -2.16
CA TYR A 445 -23.44 15.87 -1.15
C TYR A 445 -24.75 15.07 -1.09
N ASP A 446 -25.35 14.76 -2.24
CA ASP A 446 -26.59 13.98 -2.29
C ASP A 446 -26.34 12.51 -1.99
N ALA A 447 -25.23 11.94 -2.47
CA ALA A 447 -24.86 10.54 -2.22
C ALA A 447 -24.66 10.28 -0.71
N CYS A 448 -24.14 11.26 0.04
CA CYS A 448 -23.98 11.17 1.48
C CYS A 448 -25.29 11.15 2.30
N ARG A 449 -26.44 11.36 1.65
CA ARG A 449 -27.78 11.36 2.26
C ARG A 449 -28.74 10.34 1.66
N ARG A 450 -28.30 9.52 0.71
CA ARG A 450 -29.14 8.55 -0.01
C ARG A 450 -28.63 7.13 0.14
N ARG A 451 -29.54 6.20 0.38
CA ARG A 451 -29.23 4.77 0.35
C ARG A 451 -29.05 4.31 -1.10
N ALA A 452 -28.16 3.36 -1.32
CA ALA A 452 -28.00 2.70 -2.60
C ALA A 452 -29.25 1.87 -2.90
N LEU A 453 -29.54 1.72 -4.19
CA LEU A 453 -30.65 0.91 -4.69
C LEU A 453 -30.42 -0.58 -4.45
#